data_AF-A0A2T0WJZ4-F1
#
_entry.id   AF-A0A2T0WJZ4-F1
#
_cell.length_a   1.000
_cell.length_b   1.000
_cell.length_c   1.000
_cell.angle_alpha   90.00
_cell.angle_beta   90.00
_cell.angle_gamma   90.00
#
_symmetry.space_group_name_H-M   'P 1'
#
loop_
_entity.id
_entity.type
_entity.pdbx_description
1 polymer ?
#
loop_
_entity_poly.entity_id
_entity_poly.type
_entity_poly.pdbx_seq_one_letter_code
_entity_poly.pdbx_strand_id
1 'polypeptide(L)' 'MPFYTVILNDSSKSVILAETLEELEVEMTENYSTEFKNEVKEVHWVDRTLHCSMDYKSREITRNIATADINPNGYRN' A
#
# COMPACT_ATOMS: atom_id res chain seq x y z
N MET A 1 1.14 5.47 12.45
CA MET A 1 0.10 5.18 11.46
C MET A 1 0.78 4.56 10.25
N PRO A 2 0.40 3.35 9.81
CA PRO A 2 0.94 2.77 8.60
C PRO A 2 0.54 3.61 7.39
N PHE A 3 1.29 3.46 6.31
CA PHE A 3 1.00 4.08 5.04
C PHE A 3 1.00 3.02 3.94
N TYR A 4 0.14 3.22 2.97
CA TYR A 4 -0.02 2.36 1.81
C TYR A 4 0.39 3.15 0.57
N THR A 5 1.29 2.58 -0.23
CA THR A 5 1.60 3.10 -1.57
C THR A 5 0.70 2.39 -2.57
N VAL A 6 -0.19 3.14 -3.18
CA VAL A 6 -1.12 2.69 -4.21
C VAL A 6 -0.49 2.96 -5.58
N ILE A 7 -0.39 1.93 -6.41
CA ILE A 7 0.09 2.02 -7.79
C ILE A 7 -1.11 1.92 -8.72
N LEU A 8 -1.29 2.91 -9.58
CA LEU A 8 -2.40 2.96 -10.54
C LEU A 8 -2.02 2.25 -11.85
N ASN A 9 -3.03 1.99 -12.70
CA ASN A 9 -2.86 1.34 -14.01
C ASN A 9 -1.92 2.13 -14.94
N ASP A 10 -1.86 3.46 -14.81
CA ASP A 10 -0.95 4.34 -15.55
C ASP A 10 0.48 4.37 -14.97
N SER A 11 0.74 3.56 -13.93
CA SER A 11 2.00 3.49 -13.17
C SER A 11 2.31 4.71 -12.29
N SER A 12 1.38 5.65 -12.15
CA SER A 12 1.46 6.69 -11.13
C SER A 12 1.32 6.10 -9.73
N LYS A 13 1.76 6.86 -8.72
CA LYS A 13 1.81 6.42 -7.32
C LYS A 13 1.14 7.46 -6.42
N SER A 14 0.35 6.96 -5.47
CA SER A 14 -0.28 7.76 -4.41
C SER A 14 -0.01 7.11 -3.06
N VAL A 15 0.19 7.93 -2.02
CA VAL A 15 0.37 7.44 -0.64
C VAL A 15 -0.88 7.76 0.16
N ILE A 16 -1.48 6.74 0.77
CA ILE A 16 -2.67 6.86 1.60
C ILE A 16 -2.33 6.40 3.01
N LEU A 17 -2.71 7.19 4.00
CA LEU A 17 -2.58 6.83 5.41
C LEU A 17 -3.82 6.04 5.83
N ALA A 18 -3.65 4.83 6.32
CA ALA A 18 -4.71 3.99 6.86
C ALA A 18 -4.10 3.02 7.87
N GLU A 19 -4.86 2.57 8.87
CA GLU A 19 -4.37 1.59 9.85
C GLU A 19 -4.49 0.15 9.34
N THR A 20 -5.45 -0.10 8.46
CA THR A 20 -5.72 -1.43 7.89
C THR A 20 -6.01 -1.37 6.38
N LEU A 21 -5.98 -2.53 5.71
CA LEU A 21 -6.41 -2.64 4.32
C LEU A 21 -7.91 -2.32 4.14
N GLU A 22 -8.73 -2.60 5.15
CA GLU A 22 -10.16 -2.27 5.12
C GLU A 22 -10.37 -0.76 5.19
N GLU A 23 -9.66 -0.08 6.09
CA GLU A 23 -9.67 1.39 6.16
C GLU A 23 -9.13 2.02 4.88
N LEU A 24 -8.09 1.46 4.28
CA LEU A 24 -7.60 1.91 2.97
C LEU A 24 -8.72 1.85 1.91
N GLU A 25 -9.53 0.80 1.90
CA GLU A 25 -10.65 0.69 0.96
C GLU A 25 -11.75 1.72 1.20
N VAL A 26 -12.04 2.02 2.47
CA VAL A 26 -12.97 3.09 2.84
C VAL A 26 -12.41 4.43 2.36
N GLU A 27 -11.16 4.74 2.70
CA GLU A 27 -10.46 5.98 2.30
C GLU A 27 -10.44 6.20 0.79
N MET A 28 -10.13 5.16 0.01
CA MET A 28 -10.14 5.26 -1.46
C MET A 28 -11.53 5.53 -2.02
N THR A 29 -12.57 4.98 -1.39
CA THR A 29 -13.95 5.12 -1.85
C THR A 29 -14.56 6.47 -1.43
N GLU A 30 -14.31 6.91 -0.20
CA GLU A 30 -14.92 8.11 0.39
C GLU A 30 -14.15 9.40 0.06
N ASN A 31 -12.82 9.37 0.07
CA ASN A 31 -11.99 10.58 -0.04
C ASN A 31 -11.33 10.78 -1.42
N TYR A 32 -11.17 9.72 -2.22
CA TYR A 32 -10.59 9.83 -3.57
C TYR A 32 -11.67 9.77 -4.66
N SER A 33 -12.23 8.58 -4.91
CA SER A 33 -13.43 8.32 -5.74
C SER A 33 -13.55 6.82 -6.05
N THR A 34 -14.74 6.40 -6.52
CA THR A 34 -14.92 5.02 -7.02
C THR A 34 -14.08 4.76 -8.26
N GLU A 35 -13.90 5.77 -9.13
CA GLU A 35 -13.05 5.70 -10.31
C GLU A 35 -11.58 5.46 -9.92
N PHE A 36 -11.07 6.20 -8.93
CA PHE A 36 -9.72 6.02 -8.40
C PHE A 36 -9.51 4.58 -7.92
N LYS A 37 -10.46 4.02 -7.16
CA LYS A 37 -10.42 2.63 -6.70
C LYS A 37 -10.31 1.63 -7.86
N ASN A 38 -11.00 1.87 -8.98
CA ASN A 38 -10.96 1.02 -10.16
C ASN A 38 -9.63 1.14 -10.94
N GLU A 39 -8.91 2.24 -10.77
CA GLU A 39 -7.60 2.46 -11.37
C GLU A 39 -6.46 1.82 -10.58
N VAL A 40 -6.70 1.37 -9.36
CA VAL A 40 -5.70 0.70 -8.53
C VAL A 40 -5.29 -0.64 -9.14
N LYS A 41 -3.99 -0.77 -9.39
CA LYS A 41 -3.35 -1.98 -9.89
C LYS A 41 -2.73 -2.78 -8.74
N GLU A 42 -1.95 -2.12 -7.89
CA GLU A 42 -1.18 -2.78 -6.84
C GLU A 42 -1.14 -1.89 -5.58
N VAL A 43 -1.09 -2.53 -4.41
CA VAL A 43 -0.96 -1.84 -3.11
C VAL A 43 0.25 -2.37 -2.38
N HIS A 44 1.13 -1.48 -1.93
CA HIS A 44 2.37 -1.79 -1.21
C HIS A 44 2.31 -1.23 0.21
N TRP A 45 2.73 -2.00 1.21
CA TRP A 45 2.84 -1.54 2.60
C TRP A 45 3.92 -2.29 3.37
N VAL A 46 4.26 -1.78 4.55
CA VAL A 46 5.19 -2.43 5.48
C VAL A 46 4.42 -2.91 6.71
N ASP A 47 4.49 -4.20 7.00
CA ASP A 47 3.98 -4.81 8.23
C ASP A 47 5.15 -5.26 9.12
N ARG A 48 5.34 -4.60 10.28
CA ARG A 48 6.46 -4.77 11.23
C ARG A 48 7.84 -4.52 10.63
N THR A 49 8.30 -5.43 9.79
CA THR A 49 9.56 -5.40 9.04
C THR A 49 9.41 -6.12 7.70
N LEU A 50 8.20 -6.35 7.19
CA LEU A 50 7.97 -7.09 5.95
C LEU A 50 7.35 -6.16 4.94
N HIS A 51 7.96 -6.06 3.77
CA HIS A 51 7.32 -5.37 2.66
C HIS A 51 6.32 -6.33 2.02
N CYS A 52 5.08 -5.89 1.96
CA CYS A 52 3.99 -6.61 1.32
C CYS A 52 3.57 -5.83 0.08
N SER A 53 3.34 -6.55 -1.02
CA SER A 53 2.59 -6.02 -2.14
C SER A 53 1.37 -6.91 -2.41
N MET A 54 0.29 -6.29 -2.85
CA MET A 54 -0.95 -6.97 -3.19
C MET A 54 -1.39 -6.53 -4.58
N ASP A 55 -1.57 -7.47 -5.50
CA ASP A 55 -2.30 -7.21 -6.74
C ASP A 55 -3.76 -6.95 -6.36
N TYR A 56 -4.25 -5.75 -6.67
CA TYR A 56 -5.49 -5.26 -6.09
C TYR A 56 -6.72 -5.99 -6.63
N LYS A 57 -6.64 -6.52 -7.86
CA LYS A 57 -7.75 -7.20 -8.52
C LYS A 57 -7.87 -8.66 -8.07
N SER A 58 -6.75 -9.37 -7.99
CA SER A 58 -6.69 -10.78 -7.59
C SER A 58 -6.65 -10.97 -6.08
N ARG A 59 -6.30 -9.93 -5.32
CA ARG A 59 -6.02 -9.98 -3.88
C ARG A 59 -4.87 -10.93 -3.52
N GLU A 60 -4.02 -11.27 -4.49
CA GLU A 60 -2.82 -12.06 -4.25
C GLU A 60 -1.77 -11.21 -3.54
N ILE A 61 -1.29 -11.69 -2.39
CA ILE A 61 -0.31 -10.99 -1.56
C ILE A 61 1.06 -11.61 -1.75
N THR A 62 2.00 -10.82 -2.26
CA THR A 62 3.42 -11.15 -2.31
C THR A 62 4.13 -10.52 -1.12
N ARG A 63 4.92 -11.31 -0.40
CA ARG A 63 5.69 -10.84 0.77
C ARG A 63 7.17 -10.91 0.44
N ASN A 64 7.87 -9.80 0.64
CA ASN A 64 9.31 -9.72 0.44
C ASN A 64 10.02 -9.42 1.77
N ILE A 65 10.86 -10.35 2.19
CA ILE A 65 11.70 -10.25 3.39
C ILE A 65 13.03 -9.55 3.08
N ALA A 66 13.44 -9.47 1.80
CA ALA A 66 14.69 -8.84 1.40
C ALA A 66 14.66 -7.29 1.50
N THR A 67 13.47 -6.69 1.55
CA THR A 67 13.26 -5.24 1.74
C THR A 67 12.86 -4.88 3.18
N ALA A 68 12.96 -5.84 4.10
CA ALA A 68 12.69 -5.67 5.53
C ALA A 68 13.53 -4.59 6.21
N ASP A 69 14.71 -4.31 5.63
CA ASP A 69 15.68 -3.33 6.12
C ASP A 69 15.49 -1.92 5.54
N ILE A 70 14.48 -1.68 4.69
CA ILE A 70 14.23 -0.33 4.14
C ILE A 70 13.34 0.46 5.10
N ASN A 71 13.87 0.70 6.31
CA ASN A 71 13.37 1.72 7.21
C ASN A 71 13.97 3.08 6.78
N PRO A 72 13.20 4.04 6.26
CA PRO A 72 13.73 5.36 5.88
C PRO A 72 14.24 6.19 7.08
N ASN A 73 13.95 5.75 8.32
CA ASN A 73 14.43 6.36 9.56
C ASN A 73 15.60 5.61 10.20
N GLY A 74 16.42 4.92 9.38
CA GLY A 74 17.72 4.32 9.69
C GLY A 74 18.13 4.29 11.17
N TYR A 75 18.18 3.08 11.74
CA TYR A 75 18.83 2.72 13.01
C TYR A 75 19.52 3.89 13.74
N ARG A 76 18.75 4.64 14.53
CA ARG A 76 19.34 5.34 15.68
C ARG A 76 19.42 4.30 16.79
N ASN A 77 20.65 3.89 17.06
CA ASN A 77 21.08 3.03 18.17
C ASN A 77 20.37 3.35 19.48
#